data_AF-Q2SJ58-F1
#
_entry.id   AF-Q2SJ58-F1
#
_cell.length_a   1.000
_cell.length_b   1.000
_cell.length_c   1.000
_cell.angle_alpha   90.00
_cell.angle_beta   90.00
_cell.angle_gamma   90.00
#
_symmetry.space_group_name_H-M   'P 1'
#
loop_
_entity.id
_entity.type
_entity.pdbx_description
1 polymer ?
#
loop_
_entity_poly.entity_id
_entity_poly.type
_entity_poly.pdbx_seq_one_letter_code
_entity_poly.pdbx_strand_id
1 'polypeptide(L)'
;MEQAEVTVEALSAALVRLELPETKEIFSLLGDTAAAPQMDRERHEVADKLASVSREKQENLKGVVLALSKELGGLDRTLVNCLTFIDRAVERWENASPLDPFVKKSLLRRKYIFAALLLDQPEFVINEEHPVARLLALVEKLFMGWEEGGGQPPPFVMKSLSALTHLLDDDNCLSSDEQRRAYDALMTEWRRESQRRHQLEKRLIETELGLDNAWYIHQKAAIAVNQAAAGVELPEVVVQFMKGPWLDSIRLVLLQEGESSKHYSIMRKLCDRIVFTFRGDHTPASRQKLYTFAGLIVEELEKHLVSLNHNPNDVEQTLAWLEDILMSIVKGQDVERVMFTPAPTELDEARDQLQVDELALTELRGGWFQRFDKVCKFLAYLPGQKAVVWGDYNGRKTSLEPIEDLIKDKEKGRLQAFDGSTRIQQVFYELAREYIVWDRAQRLRQQSLLAKEKALRKAAQEKAEAEARAIIAAREEATRKLEQERLEAEQELRQRELEEQEREALERRQQARSAIDGLKVGGWVQLQKGGEPVRCKLGVRLNATDKLIFVDDFGMKITEMKRDEVVDQILDGLFEVLGAGVEMEERLSRALGRIGIAKR
;
A
#
# COMPACT_ATOMS: atom_id res chain seq x y z
N MET A 1 0.49 5.79 -8.67
CA MET A 1 0.29 5.87 -7.21
C MET A 1 0.91 7.17 -6.75
N GLU A 2 0.14 8.25 -6.63
CA GLU A 2 0.62 9.48 -6.00
C GLU A 2 1.10 9.14 -4.58
N GLN A 3 2.26 9.68 -4.18
CA GLN A 3 2.71 9.63 -2.80
C GLN A 3 1.67 10.40 -1.96
N ALA A 4 0.76 9.69 -1.30
CA ALA A 4 -0.17 10.32 -0.37
C ALA A 4 0.65 10.97 0.75
N GLU A 5 0.49 12.28 0.92
CA GLU A 5 1.09 13.03 2.02
C GLU A 5 0.54 12.50 3.35
N VAL A 6 1.43 12.11 4.26
CA VAL A 6 1.07 11.55 5.56
C VAL A 6 0.92 12.72 6.54
N THR A 7 -0.33 13.13 6.80
CA THR A 7 -0.65 14.20 7.77
C THR A 7 -1.46 13.67 8.95
N VAL A 8 -1.43 14.38 10.07
CA VAL A 8 -2.20 14.07 11.29
C VAL A 8 -3.70 14.04 10.99
N GLU A 9 -4.20 14.97 10.19
CA GLU A 9 -5.61 15.03 9.81
C GLU A 9 -6.01 13.84 8.94
N ALA A 10 -5.18 13.47 7.97
CA ALA A 10 -5.43 12.35 7.08
C ALA A 10 -5.46 11.03 7.85
N LEU A 11 -4.49 10.81 8.76
CA LEU A 11 -4.44 9.63 9.61
C LEU A 11 -5.63 9.59 10.58
N SER A 12 -5.91 10.69 11.28
CA SER A 12 -7.05 10.78 12.21
C SER A 12 -8.36 10.46 11.49
N ALA A 13 -8.54 10.99 10.28
CA ALA A 13 -9.73 10.74 9.47
C ALA A 13 -9.82 9.28 8.99
N ALA A 14 -8.68 8.65 8.68
CA ALA A 14 -8.61 7.23 8.35
C ALA A 14 -8.97 6.35 9.56
N LEU A 15 -8.41 6.62 10.75
CA LEU A 15 -8.70 5.86 11.98
C LEU A 15 -10.19 5.88 12.36
N VAL A 16 -10.90 6.97 12.09
CA VAL A 16 -12.35 7.06 12.35
C VAL A 16 -13.18 6.22 11.36
N ARG A 17 -12.80 6.20 10.08
CA ARG A 17 -13.64 5.67 9.00
C ARG A 17 -13.31 4.27 8.54
N LEU A 18 -12.05 3.86 8.68
CA LEU A 18 -11.54 2.65 8.06
C LEU A 18 -12.26 1.41 8.60
N GLU A 19 -12.77 0.58 7.70
CA GLU A 19 -13.36 -0.71 8.04
C GLU A 19 -12.34 -1.82 7.82
N LEU A 20 -11.71 -2.28 8.91
CA LEU A 20 -10.79 -3.41 8.89
C LEU A 20 -11.51 -4.72 9.27
N PRO A 21 -11.13 -5.87 8.69
CA PRO A 21 -11.63 -7.18 9.11
C PRO A 21 -11.46 -7.44 10.61
N GLU A 22 -10.30 -7.14 11.16
CA GLU A 22 -9.95 -7.31 12.57
C GLU A 22 -10.83 -6.45 13.48
N THR A 23 -11.15 -5.22 13.03
CA THR A 23 -12.10 -4.35 13.72
C THR A 23 -13.48 -4.99 13.80
N LYS A 24 -13.94 -5.64 12.72
CA LYS A 24 -15.22 -6.38 12.71
C LYS A 24 -15.17 -7.59 13.64
N GLU A 25 -14.06 -8.31 13.68
CA GLU A 25 -13.86 -9.43 14.60
C GLU A 25 -13.91 -8.98 16.06
N ILE A 26 -13.21 -7.90 16.42
CA ILE A 26 -13.24 -7.34 17.79
C ILE A 26 -14.65 -6.92 18.19
N PHE A 27 -15.40 -6.25 17.30
CA PHE A 27 -16.80 -5.93 17.58
C PHE A 27 -17.68 -7.18 17.71
N SER A 28 -17.45 -8.23 16.92
CA SER A 28 -18.18 -9.49 17.06
C SER A 28 -17.92 -10.19 18.40
N LEU A 29 -16.70 -10.06 18.95
CA LEU A 29 -16.35 -10.58 20.27
C LEU A 29 -17.08 -9.88 21.42
N LEU A 30 -17.50 -8.62 21.22
CA LEU A 30 -18.20 -7.79 22.21
C LEU A 30 -19.73 -7.98 22.23
N GLY A 31 -20.30 -8.74 21.29
CA GLY A 31 -21.75 -9.03 21.26
C GLY A 31 -22.64 -7.78 21.22
N ASP A 32 -23.81 -7.81 21.87
CA ASP A 32 -24.77 -6.69 21.86
C ASP A 32 -24.28 -5.40 22.54
N THR A 33 -23.15 -5.46 23.26
CA THR A 33 -22.48 -4.28 23.86
C THR A 33 -21.50 -3.59 22.91
N ALA A 34 -21.41 -4.04 21.66
CA ALA A 34 -20.32 -3.72 20.74
C ALA A 34 -20.30 -2.29 20.20
N ALA A 35 -21.45 -1.65 19.99
CA ALA A 35 -21.51 -0.35 19.32
C ALA A 35 -22.27 0.66 20.16
N ALA A 36 -21.54 1.42 20.98
CA ALA A 36 -22.07 2.71 21.40
C ALA A 36 -22.15 3.60 20.15
N PRO A 37 -23.23 4.40 19.95
CA PRO A 37 -23.18 5.49 18.98
C PRO A 37 -21.94 6.33 19.26
N GLN A 38 -21.36 6.99 18.24
CA GLN A 38 -20.21 7.90 18.42
C GLN A 38 -20.49 8.83 19.61
N MET A 39 -19.98 8.46 20.79
CA MET A 39 -20.20 9.22 22.00
C MET A 39 -19.26 10.39 21.90
N ASP A 40 -19.80 11.59 22.09
CA ASP A 40 -19.03 12.83 22.09
C ASP A 40 -18.21 12.89 23.40
N ARG A 41 -17.21 12.01 23.50
CA ARG A 41 -16.25 11.93 24.59
C ARG A 41 -14.97 12.59 24.16
N GLU A 42 -14.33 13.29 25.09
CA GLU A 42 -13.01 13.85 24.84
C GLU A 42 -12.03 12.70 24.59
N ARG A 43 -11.29 12.77 23.46
CA ARG A 43 -10.32 11.72 23.08
C ARG A 43 -9.31 11.44 24.20
N HIS A 44 -8.93 12.50 24.91
CA HIS A 44 -8.03 12.45 26.05
C HIS A 44 -8.54 11.54 27.17
N GLU A 45 -9.81 11.68 27.57
CA GLU A 45 -10.41 10.84 28.62
C GLU A 45 -10.42 9.36 28.24
N VAL A 46 -10.76 9.06 26.98
CA VAL A 46 -10.75 7.67 26.46
C VAL A 46 -9.33 7.11 26.41
N ALA A 47 -8.36 7.93 25.99
CA ALA A 47 -6.96 7.54 25.92
C ALA A 47 -6.35 7.31 27.31
N ASP A 48 -6.62 8.18 28.28
CA ASP A 48 -6.22 8.01 29.68
C ASP A 48 -6.79 6.70 30.26
N LYS A 49 -8.05 6.41 29.95
CA LYS A 49 -8.66 5.16 30.39
C LYS A 49 -8.05 3.93 29.73
N LEU A 50 -7.75 3.99 28.42
CA LEU A 50 -6.99 2.96 27.72
C LEU A 50 -5.61 2.76 28.36
N ALA A 51 -4.88 3.82 28.68
CA ALA A 51 -3.57 3.73 29.32
C ALA A 51 -3.68 3.04 30.69
N SER A 52 -4.63 3.43 31.52
CA SER A 52 -4.91 2.83 32.84
C SER A 52 -5.23 1.32 32.73
N VAL A 53 -6.17 0.94 31.85
CA VAL A 53 -6.52 -0.49 31.64
C VAL A 53 -5.34 -1.28 31.08
N SER A 54 -4.56 -0.67 30.18
CA SER A 54 -3.39 -1.31 29.58
C SER A 54 -2.31 -1.64 30.62
N ARG A 55 -2.12 -0.78 31.63
CA ARG A 55 -1.20 -1.05 32.75
C ARG A 55 -1.64 -2.26 33.58
N GLU A 56 -2.95 -2.43 33.80
CA GLU A 56 -3.49 -3.57 34.54
C GLU A 56 -3.50 -4.89 33.75
N LYS A 57 -3.83 -4.82 32.45
CA LYS A 57 -4.08 -6.00 31.59
C LYS A 57 -2.90 -6.39 30.69
N GLN A 58 -1.85 -5.58 30.62
CA GLN A 58 -0.63 -5.81 29.84
C GLN A 58 -0.92 -6.16 28.36
N GLU A 59 -0.33 -7.23 27.82
CA GLU A 59 -0.34 -7.59 26.40
C GLU A 59 -1.65 -8.25 25.90
N ASN A 60 -2.63 -8.47 26.76
CA ASN A 60 -3.83 -9.22 26.42
C ASN A 60 -4.91 -8.35 25.74
N LEU A 61 -4.94 -8.34 24.40
CA LEU A 61 -5.94 -7.60 23.61
C LEU A 61 -7.38 -7.85 24.09
N LYS A 62 -7.76 -9.12 24.25
CA LYS A 62 -9.13 -9.50 24.67
C LYS A 62 -9.44 -8.97 26.06
N GLY A 63 -8.47 -9.02 26.98
CA GLY A 63 -8.60 -8.47 28.32
C GLY A 63 -8.79 -6.96 28.33
N VAL A 64 -8.00 -6.24 27.54
CA VAL A 64 -8.08 -4.78 27.37
C VAL A 64 -9.42 -4.37 26.77
N VAL A 65 -9.83 -5.01 25.67
CA VAL A 65 -11.10 -4.75 24.97
C VAL A 65 -12.32 -4.97 25.88
N LEU A 66 -12.36 -6.09 26.63
CA LEU A 66 -13.47 -6.39 27.53
C LEU A 66 -13.54 -5.43 28.72
N ALA A 67 -12.39 -5.07 29.30
CA ALA A 67 -12.32 -4.13 30.42
C ALA A 67 -12.77 -2.72 29.97
N LEU A 68 -12.25 -2.24 28.83
CA LEU A 68 -12.65 -0.94 28.29
C LEU A 68 -14.13 -0.91 27.90
N SER A 69 -14.65 -1.96 27.25
CA SER A 69 -16.06 -2.02 26.89
C SER A 69 -16.96 -1.92 28.12
N LYS A 70 -16.57 -2.58 29.22
CA LYS A 70 -17.30 -2.54 30.50
C LYS A 70 -17.26 -1.15 31.15
N GLU A 71 -16.11 -0.49 31.17
CA GLU A 71 -15.94 0.81 31.84
C GLU A 71 -16.48 1.98 31.02
N LEU A 72 -16.37 1.89 29.69
CA LEU A 72 -16.81 2.90 28.75
C LEU A 72 -18.25 2.66 28.25
N GLY A 73 -18.88 1.52 28.57
CA GLY A 73 -20.23 1.20 28.11
C GLY A 73 -20.33 0.96 26.59
N GLY A 74 -19.23 0.48 25.98
CA GLY A 74 -19.08 0.29 24.53
C GLY A 74 -17.77 0.88 24.00
N LEU A 75 -17.31 0.41 22.85
CA LEU A 75 -16.10 0.92 22.19
C LEU A 75 -16.46 1.65 20.91
N ASP A 76 -15.75 2.74 20.62
CA ASP A 76 -15.84 3.40 19.33
C ASP A 76 -14.87 2.76 18.31
N ARG A 77 -15.14 2.99 17.02
CA ARG A 77 -14.30 2.44 15.95
C ARG A 77 -12.87 2.98 16.00
N THR A 78 -12.70 4.25 16.39
CA THR A 78 -11.39 4.90 16.44
C THR A 78 -10.47 4.17 17.41
N LEU A 79 -10.92 3.91 18.63
CA LEU A 79 -10.17 3.16 19.64
C LEU A 79 -9.75 1.77 19.14
N VAL A 80 -10.69 1.02 18.55
CA VAL A 80 -10.40 -0.32 18.01
C VAL A 80 -9.40 -0.26 16.85
N ASN A 81 -9.51 0.76 15.99
CA ASN A 81 -8.56 0.98 14.91
C ASN A 81 -7.17 1.38 15.43
N CYS A 82 -7.06 2.12 16.53
CA CYS A 82 -5.78 2.41 17.19
C CYS A 82 -5.14 1.13 17.76
N LEU A 83 -5.92 0.27 18.42
CA LEU A 83 -5.44 -1.02 18.94
C LEU A 83 -4.90 -1.92 17.83
N THR A 84 -5.68 -2.09 16.76
CA THR A 84 -5.28 -2.92 15.60
C THR A 84 -4.10 -2.34 14.84
N PHE A 85 -4.01 -1.01 14.72
CA PHE A 85 -2.85 -0.33 14.14
C PHE A 85 -1.58 -0.69 14.91
N ILE A 86 -1.62 -0.57 16.24
CA ILE A 86 -0.43 -0.84 17.05
C ILE A 86 -0.07 -2.31 17.06
N ASP A 87 -1.04 -3.24 17.14
CA ASP A 87 -0.75 -4.67 17.05
C ASP A 87 -0.03 -5.02 15.74
N ARG A 88 -0.50 -4.51 14.59
CA ARG A 88 0.15 -4.70 13.28
C ARG A 88 1.56 -4.11 13.23
N ALA A 89 1.72 -2.89 13.74
CA ALA A 89 3.01 -2.21 13.71
C ALA A 89 4.03 -2.93 14.58
N VAL A 90 3.62 -3.37 15.76
CA VAL A 90 4.48 -4.04 16.72
C VAL A 90 4.88 -5.44 16.24
N GLU A 91 3.96 -6.19 15.62
CA GLU A 91 4.26 -7.48 14.98
C GLU A 91 5.29 -7.32 13.84
N ARG A 92 5.12 -6.31 12.99
CA ARG A 92 6.07 -6.02 11.90
C ARG A 92 7.44 -5.63 12.45
N TRP A 93 7.48 -4.81 13.49
CA TRP A 93 8.71 -4.40 14.15
C TRP A 93 9.41 -5.57 14.86
N GLU A 94 8.69 -6.42 15.59
CA GLU A 94 9.26 -7.55 16.32
C GLU A 94 10.02 -8.52 15.40
N ASN A 95 9.44 -8.78 14.22
CA ASN A 95 10.01 -9.67 13.20
C ASN A 95 11.23 -9.06 12.47
N ALA A 96 11.26 -7.74 12.28
CA ALA A 96 12.30 -7.06 11.50
C ALA A 96 13.42 -6.46 12.36
N SER A 97 13.15 -6.18 13.64
CA SER A 97 14.09 -5.50 14.53
C SER A 97 15.27 -6.41 14.91
N PRO A 98 16.52 -5.93 14.86
CA PRO A 98 17.70 -6.68 15.27
C PRO A 98 17.96 -6.64 16.79
N LEU A 99 17.08 -6.02 17.57
CA LEU A 99 17.26 -5.89 19.01
C LEU A 99 17.10 -7.24 19.71
N ASP A 100 17.80 -7.37 20.83
CA ASP A 100 17.68 -8.54 21.70
C ASP A 100 16.23 -8.75 22.19
N PRO A 101 15.74 -10.01 22.28
CA PRO A 101 14.39 -10.33 22.76
C PRO A 101 14.02 -9.72 24.11
N PHE A 102 14.99 -9.49 25.01
CA PHE A 102 14.78 -8.80 26.28
C PHE A 102 14.20 -7.39 26.08
N VAL A 103 14.80 -6.61 25.18
CA VAL A 103 14.40 -5.22 24.90
C VAL A 103 13.04 -5.21 24.21
N LYS A 104 12.86 -6.11 23.22
CA LYS A 104 11.58 -6.30 22.52
C LYS A 104 10.46 -6.54 23.52
N LYS A 105 10.56 -7.61 24.34
CA LYS A 105 9.55 -7.94 25.35
C LYS A 105 9.25 -6.78 26.31
N SER A 106 10.24 -5.99 26.69
CA SER A 106 10.02 -4.82 27.54
C SER A 106 9.10 -3.78 26.89
N LEU A 107 9.26 -3.51 25.59
CA LEU A 107 8.41 -2.58 24.85
C LEU A 107 7.05 -3.19 24.48
N LEU A 108 7.02 -4.46 24.10
CA LEU A 108 5.78 -5.20 23.74
C LEU A 108 4.76 -5.19 24.88
N ARG A 109 5.22 -5.28 26.13
CA ARG A 109 4.37 -5.19 27.34
C ARG A 109 3.52 -3.93 27.42
N ARG A 110 3.95 -2.86 26.74
CA ARG A 110 3.34 -1.52 26.77
C ARG A 110 2.71 -1.14 25.44
N LYS A 111 2.52 -2.10 24.52
CA LYS A 111 1.97 -1.80 23.19
C LYS A 111 0.65 -1.05 23.24
N TYR A 112 -0.27 -1.37 24.14
CA TYR A 112 -1.55 -0.65 24.23
C TYR A 112 -1.46 0.76 24.84
N ILE A 113 -0.33 1.11 25.47
CA ILE A 113 -0.01 2.49 25.84
C ILE A 113 0.37 3.30 24.59
N PHE A 114 1.04 2.68 23.60
CA PHE A 114 1.23 3.31 22.28
C PHE A 114 -0.10 3.54 21.56
N ALA A 115 -1.10 2.68 21.77
CA ALA A 115 -2.44 2.89 21.23
C ALA A 115 -3.17 4.06 21.90
N ALA A 116 -2.97 4.26 23.21
CA ALA A 116 -3.45 5.44 23.94
C ALA A 116 -2.78 6.71 23.41
N LEU A 117 -1.45 6.69 23.24
CA LEU A 117 -0.70 7.80 22.65
C LEU A 117 -1.17 8.12 21.23
N LEU A 118 -1.41 7.11 20.38
CA LEU A 118 -1.95 7.33 19.04
C LEU A 118 -3.36 7.95 19.05
N LEU A 119 -4.20 7.56 20.01
CA LEU A 119 -5.57 8.07 20.13
C LEU A 119 -5.58 9.55 20.57
N ASP A 120 -4.72 9.91 21.53
CA ASP A 120 -4.60 11.26 22.09
C ASP A 120 -3.79 12.19 21.18
N GLN A 121 -2.63 11.72 20.71
CA GLN A 121 -1.57 12.45 20.00
C GLN A 121 -1.18 11.72 18.71
N PRO A 122 -1.97 11.78 17.62
CA PRO A 122 -1.67 11.05 16.39
C PRO A 122 -0.36 11.49 15.71
N GLU A 123 0.18 12.66 16.06
CA GLU A 123 1.53 13.10 15.69
C GLU A 123 2.63 12.16 16.19
N PHE A 124 2.41 11.38 17.25
CA PHE A 124 3.37 10.41 17.78
C PHE A 124 3.88 9.44 16.69
N VAL A 125 3.02 8.98 15.79
CA VAL A 125 3.36 8.00 14.74
C VAL A 125 3.86 8.63 13.44
N ILE A 126 3.73 9.96 13.30
CA ILE A 126 4.08 10.69 12.07
C ILE A 126 5.34 11.52 12.27
N ASN A 127 5.45 12.20 13.41
CA ASN A 127 6.49 13.16 13.71
C ASN A 127 7.62 12.51 14.52
N GLU A 128 8.80 12.38 13.91
CA GLU A 128 9.99 11.85 14.58
C GLU A 128 10.49 12.74 15.74
N GLU A 129 10.08 14.01 15.81
CA GLU A 129 10.42 14.93 16.90
C GLU A 129 9.50 14.81 18.12
N HIS A 130 8.47 13.96 18.07
CA HIS A 130 7.63 13.67 19.24
C HIS A 130 8.48 13.12 20.39
N PRO A 131 8.35 13.60 21.65
CA PRO A 131 9.25 13.20 22.74
C PRO A 131 9.33 11.69 22.96
N VAL A 132 8.19 10.99 22.94
CA VAL A 132 8.15 9.53 23.07
C VAL A 132 8.79 8.82 21.87
N ALA A 133 8.61 9.33 20.64
CA ALA A 133 9.24 8.77 19.45
C ALA A 133 10.77 8.94 19.49
N ARG A 134 11.25 10.08 19.98
CA ARG A 134 12.67 10.35 20.22
C ARG A 134 13.27 9.44 21.30
N LEU A 135 12.53 9.21 22.40
CA LEU A 135 12.92 8.27 23.45
C LEU A 135 13.01 6.84 22.92
N LEU A 136 12.01 6.38 22.15
CA LEU A 136 12.03 5.07 21.49
C LEU A 136 13.25 4.93 20.58
N ALA A 137 13.46 5.89 19.67
CA ALA A 137 14.59 5.87 18.76
C ALA A 137 15.94 5.86 19.50
N LEU A 138 16.04 6.55 20.64
CA LEU A 138 17.22 6.54 21.48
C LEU A 138 17.45 5.18 22.16
N VAL A 139 16.40 4.56 22.70
CA VAL A 139 16.48 3.21 23.28
C VAL A 139 16.91 2.20 22.22
N GLU A 140 16.26 2.19 21.05
CA GLU A 140 16.63 1.31 19.93
C GLU A 140 18.09 1.52 19.51
N LYS A 141 18.54 2.78 19.40
CA LYS A 141 19.92 3.12 19.04
C LYS A 141 20.92 2.67 20.11
N LEU A 142 20.60 2.84 21.39
CA LEU A 142 21.49 2.45 22.47
C LEU A 142 21.61 0.93 22.51
N PHE A 143 20.51 0.18 22.56
CA PHE A 143 20.56 -1.28 22.64
C PHE A 143 21.01 -1.99 21.34
N MET A 144 21.30 -1.25 20.27
CA MET A 144 21.83 -1.80 19.04
C MET A 144 23.16 -2.53 19.28
N GLY A 145 23.17 -3.83 18.98
CA GLY A 145 24.32 -4.71 19.14
C GLY A 145 24.61 -5.18 20.56
N TRP A 146 23.71 -4.92 21.52
CA TRP A 146 23.75 -5.57 22.83
C TRP A 146 22.99 -6.91 22.80
N GLU A 147 23.56 -7.93 23.42
CA GLU A 147 22.97 -9.28 23.56
C GLU A 147 22.96 -9.70 25.04
N GLU A 148 21.86 -10.32 25.50
CA GLU A 148 21.72 -10.77 26.89
C GLU A 148 22.81 -11.77 27.30
N GLY A 149 23.23 -12.64 26.37
CA GLY A 149 24.32 -13.61 26.57
C GLY A 149 25.70 -12.96 26.78
N GLY A 150 25.88 -11.69 26.38
CA GLY A 150 27.11 -10.92 26.55
C GLY A 150 27.27 -10.27 27.94
N GLY A 151 26.28 -10.44 28.83
CA GLY A 151 26.24 -9.84 30.16
C GLY A 151 25.34 -8.60 30.24
N GLN A 152 25.31 -7.96 31.41
CA GLN A 152 24.41 -6.84 31.64
C GLN A 152 24.76 -5.63 30.77
N PRO A 153 23.75 -4.86 30.30
CA PRO A 153 24.03 -3.62 29.61
C PRO A 153 24.67 -2.63 30.59
N PRO A 154 25.48 -1.67 30.08
CA PRO A 154 25.93 -0.52 30.85
C PRO A 154 24.78 0.13 31.63
N PRO A 155 25.00 0.57 32.87
CA PRO A 155 23.95 1.15 33.71
C PRO A 155 23.17 2.28 33.04
N PHE A 156 23.84 3.13 32.25
CA PHE A 156 23.20 4.20 31.49
C PHE A 156 22.27 3.68 30.38
N VAL A 157 22.64 2.59 29.72
CA VAL A 157 21.82 1.98 28.65
C VAL A 157 20.59 1.33 29.27
N MET A 158 20.74 0.62 30.39
CA MET A 158 19.57 0.18 31.15
C MET A 158 18.69 1.34 31.60
N LYS A 159 19.29 2.45 32.07
CA LYS A 159 18.56 3.63 32.49
C LYS A 159 17.74 4.27 31.37
N SER A 160 18.18 4.22 30.10
CA SER A 160 17.38 4.73 28.98
C SER A 160 16.10 3.92 28.78
N LEU A 161 16.20 2.59 28.83
CA LEU A 161 15.03 1.72 28.79
C LEU A 161 14.14 1.96 30.02
N SER A 162 14.73 2.04 31.22
CA SER A 162 13.99 2.31 32.46
C SER A 162 13.26 3.65 32.42
N ALA A 163 13.87 4.71 31.88
CA ALA A 163 13.25 6.03 31.76
C ALA A 163 12.04 5.99 30.81
N LEU A 164 12.17 5.34 29.66
CA LEU A 164 11.05 5.16 28.74
C LEU A 164 9.95 4.31 29.37
N THR A 165 10.28 3.17 29.99
CA THR A 165 9.27 2.31 30.60
C THR A 165 8.58 2.98 31.79
N HIS A 166 9.31 3.76 32.61
CA HIS A 166 8.72 4.52 33.71
C HIS A 166 7.75 5.58 33.18
N LEU A 167 8.12 6.32 32.14
CA LEU A 167 7.23 7.30 31.51
C LEU A 167 5.94 6.62 31.01
N LEU A 168 6.07 5.49 30.32
CA LEU A 168 4.92 4.75 29.78
C LEU A 168 4.04 4.16 30.89
N ASP A 169 4.64 3.73 32.00
CA ASP A 169 3.90 3.18 33.15
C ASP A 169 3.34 4.28 34.08
N ASP A 170 3.70 5.55 33.89
CA ASP A 170 3.21 6.66 34.70
C ASP A 170 1.74 6.99 34.37
N ASP A 171 0.98 7.42 35.38
CA ASP A 171 -0.40 7.83 35.17
C ASP A 171 -0.52 9.03 34.22
N ASN A 172 0.50 9.89 34.16
CA ASN A 172 0.56 11.06 33.29
C ASN A 172 1.35 10.80 32.00
N CYS A 173 1.43 9.56 31.52
CA CYS A 173 2.16 9.21 30.29
C CYS A 173 1.71 9.99 29.04
N LEU A 174 0.45 10.47 29.01
CA LEU A 174 -0.08 11.31 27.94
C LEU A 174 0.22 12.80 28.12
N SER A 175 0.74 13.24 29.28
CA SER A 175 1.10 14.64 29.50
C SER A 175 2.32 15.02 28.68
N SER A 176 2.16 15.95 27.71
CA SER A 176 3.27 16.44 26.90
C SER A 176 4.42 17.04 27.74
N ASP A 177 4.09 17.65 28.89
CA ASP A 177 5.10 18.20 29.81
C ASP A 177 5.93 17.11 30.49
N GLU A 178 5.30 16.00 30.91
CA GLU A 178 6.01 14.86 31.51
C GLU A 178 6.86 14.14 30.47
N GLN A 179 6.31 13.89 29.28
CA GLN A 179 7.04 13.30 28.16
C GLN A 179 8.28 14.13 27.79
N ARG A 180 8.14 15.46 27.73
CA ARG A 180 9.25 16.38 27.44
C ARG A 180 10.28 16.39 28.57
N ARG A 181 9.85 16.42 29.83
CA ARG A 181 10.75 16.33 30.99
C ARG A 181 11.56 15.03 30.98
N ALA A 182 10.92 13.89 30.72
CA ALA A 182 11.59 12.59 30.60
C ALA A 182 12.62 12.58 29.46
N TYR A 183 12.26 13.13 28.30
CA TYR A 183 13.17 13.28 27.16
C TYR A 183 14.37 14.18 27.46
N ASP A 184 14.14 15.39 27.98
CA ASP A 184 15.20 16.37 28.24
C ASP A 184 16.19 15.86 29.31
N ALA A 185 15.68 15.17 30.34
CA ALA A 185 16.49 14.51 31.36
C ALA A 185 17.40 13.43 30.74
N LEU A 186 16.83 12.52 29.95
CA LEU A 186 17.60 11.45 29.31
C LEU A 186 18.61 11.99 28.29
N MET A 187 18.24 13.00 27.51
CA MET A 187 19.12 13.60 26.49
C MET A 187 20.32 14.32 27.10
N THR A 188 20.13 14.98 28.24
CA THR A 188 21.23 15.64 28.96
C THR A 188 22.27 14.62 29.41
N GLU A 189 21.82 13.49 29.98
CA GLU A 189 22.70 12.40 30.37
C GLU A 189 23.33 11.69 29.17
N TRP A 190 22.54 11.46 28.12
CA TRP A 190 23.02 10.86 26.87
C TRP A 190 24.15 11.65 26.25
N ARG A 191 24.05 12.99 26.19
CA ARG A 191 25.13 13.83 25.67
C ARG A 191 26.43 13.64 26.44
N ARG A 192 26.35 13.58 27.77
CA ARG A 192 27.53 13.36 28.64
C ARG A 192 28.14 11.98 28.43
N GLU A 193 27.30 10.94 28.45
CA GLU A 193 27.75 9.56 28.33
C GLU A 193 28.26 9.23 26.91
N SER A 194 27.61 9.75 25.87
CA SER A 194 28.06 9.61 24.48
C SER A 194 29.42 10.26 24.26
N GLN A 195 29.67 11.45 24.85
CA GLN A 195 30.98 12.10 24.80
C GLN A 195 32.05 11.25 25.51
N ARG A 196 31.73 10.72 26.69
CA ARG A 196 32.65 9.83 27.44
C ARG A 196 33.01 8.57 26.65
N ARG A 197 32.01 7.89 26.07
CA ARG A 197 32.23 6.67 25.26
C ARG A 197 33.04 6.96 24.02
N HIS A 198 32.74 8.05 23.32
CA HIS A 198 33.50 8.46 22.15
C HIS A 198 34.97 8.71 22.50
N GLN A 199 35.26 9.35 23.66
CA GLN A 199 36.64 9.55 24.12
C GLN A 199 37.35 8.24 24.49
N LEU A 200 36.65 7.32 25.17
CA LEU A 200 37.22 6.00 25.51
C LEU A 200 37.53 5.17 24.27
N GLU A 201 36.59 5.13 23.32
CA GLU A 201 36.76 4.45 22.03
C GLU A 201 37.90 5.08 21.23
N LYS A 202 37.96 6.41 21.15
CA LYS A 202 39.07 7.12 20.50
C LYS A 202 40.42 6.74 21.11
N ARG A 203 40.53 6.73 22.44
CA ARG A 203 41.77 6.33 23.14
C ARG A 203 42.15 4.88 22.89
N LEU A 204 41.17 3.96 22.87
CA LEU A 204 41.42 2.56 22.53
C LEU A 204 42.00 2.45 21.13
N ILE A 205 41.39 3.13 20.16
CA ILE A 205 41.84 3.12 18.76
C ILE A 205 43.24 3.72 18.63
N GLU A 206 43.51 4.87 19.26
CA GLU A 206 44.84 5.50 19.27
C GLU A 206 45.90 4.56 19.91
N THR A 207 45.53 3.86 20.99
CA THR A 207 46.42 2.90 21.66
C THR A 207 46.74 1.72 20.75
N GLU A 208 45.73 1.11 20.13
CA GLU A 208 45.90 -0.05 19.24
C GLU A 208 46.70 0.32 17.99
N LEU A 209 46.45 1.50 17.39
CA LEU A 209 47.25 2.00 16.26
C LEU A 209 48.71 2.29 16.66
N GLY A 210 48.93 2.82 17.86
CA GLY A 210 50.28 3.04 18.38
C GLY A 210 51.04 1.72 18.60
N LEU A 211 50.37 0.72 19.18
CA LEU A 211 50.94 -0.63 19.35
C LEU A 211 51.23 -1.29 18.01
N ASP A 212 50.32 -1.17 17.04
CA ASP A 212 50.50 -1.71 15.69
C ASP A 212 51.71 -1.09 14.98
N ASN A 213 51.83 0.23 15.03
CA ASN A 213 52.95 0.93 14.42
C ASN A 213 54.29 0.53 15.08
N ALA A 214 54.34 0.47 16.41
CA ALA A 214 55.53 0.05 17.13
C ALA A 214 55.93 -1.41 16.81
N TRP A 215 54.95 -2.31 16.75
CA TRP A 215 55.15 -3.70 16.31
C TRP A 215 55.68 -3.74 14.88
N TYR A 216 55.07 -3.02 13.93
CA TYR A 216 55.48 -3.02 12.52
C TYR A 216 56.90 -2.50 12.32
N ILE A 217 57.25 -1.39 12.97
CA ILE A 217 58.60 -0.81 12.94
C ILE A 217 59.63 -1.80 13.50
N HIS A 218 59.29 -2.48 14.59
CA HIS A 218 60.14 -3.52 15.15
C HIS A 218 60.38 -4.65 14.16
N GLN A 219 59.32 -5.17 13.52
CA GLN A 219 59.40 -6.24 12.53
C GLN A 219 60.27 -5.83 11.35
N LYS A 220 60.06 -4.64 10.78
CA LYS A 220 60.84 -4.13 9.63
C LYS A 220 62.31 -3.94 9.95
N ALA A 221 62.63 -3.38 11.11
CA ALA A 221 64.03 -3.23 11.55
C ALA A 221 64.72 -4.60 11.72
N ALA A 222 64.02 -5.56 12.33
CA ALA A 222 64.53 -6.92 12.51
C ALA A 222 64.74 -7.63 11.17
N ILE A 223 63.80 -7.50 10.22
CA ILE A 223 63.93 -8.03 8.86
C ILE A 223 65.16 -7.43 8.16
N ALA A 224 65.38 -6.11 8.26
CA ALA A 224 66.54 -5.47 7.64
C ALA A 224 67.88 -6.01 8.18
N VAL A 225 67.99 -6.22 9.50
CA VAL A 225 69.18 -6.80 10.13
C VAL A 225 69.33 -8.28 9.77
N ASN A 226 68.25 -9.05 9.84
CA ASN A 226 68.24 -10.48 9.53
C ASN A 226 68.61 -10.73 8.06
N GLN A 227 68.08 -9.96 7.11
CA GLN A 227 68.40 -10.08 5.69
C GLN A 227 69.89 -9.87 5.41
N ALA A 228 70.53 -8.95 6.14
CA ALA A 228 71.96 -8.71 5.99
C ALA A 228 72.81 -9.80 6.65
N ALA A 229 72.43 -10.28 7.85
CA ALA A 229 73.32 -11.08 8.71
C ALA A 229 72.97 -12.58 8.80
N ALA A 230 71.79 -13.02 8.38
CA ALA A 230 71.36 -14.41 8.56
C ALA A 230 72.31 -15.41 7.89
N GLY A 231 72.74 -16.42 8.66
CA GLY A 231 73.63 -17.46 8.17
C GLY A 231 75.09 -17.04 8.02
N VAL A 232 75.46 -15.82 8.45
CA VAL A 232 76.85 -15.32 8.43
C VAL A 232 77.50 -15.48 9.80
N GLU A 233 78.77 -15.87 9.81
CA GLU A 233 79.61 -15.90 11.01
C GLU A 233 80.18 -14.51 11.30
N LEU A 234 79.88 -13.97 12.48
CA LEU A 234 80.30 -12.63 12.92
C LEU A 234 80.90 -12.69 14.33
N PRO A 235 81.81 -11.78 14.69
CA PRO A 235 82.29 -11.66 16.07
C PRO A 235 81.12 -11.37 17.02
N GLU A 236 81.13 -11.98 18.22
CA GLU A 236 80.03 -11.87 19.20
C GLU A 236 79.67 -10.41 19.53
N VAL A 237 80.66 -9.53 19.67
CA VAL A 237 80.46 -8.10 19.93
C VAL A 237 79.66 -7.43 18.79
N VAL A 238 79.94 -7.80 17.53
CA VAL A 238 79.22 -7.29 16.36
C VAL A 238 77.79 -7.83 16.33
N VAL A 239 77.58 -9.10 16.72
CA VAL A 239 76.24 -9.68 16.85
C VAL A 239 75.42 -8.92 17.90
N GLN A 240 76.01 -8.64 19.06
CA GLN A 240 75.36 -7.87 20.13
C GLN A 240 75.06 -6.43 19.70
N PHE A 241 75.99 -5.78 19.01
CA PHE A 241 75.79 -4.45 18.43
C PHE A 241 74.62 -4.42 17.43
N MET A 242 74.62 -5.36 16.48
CA MET A 242 73.59 -5.48 15.43
C MET A 242 72.20 -5.75 16.01
N LYS A 243 72.10 -6.53 17.10
CA LYS A 243 70.83 -6.87 17.77
C LYS A 243 70.37 -5.83 18.81
N GLY A 244 71.25 -4.94 19.25
CA GLY A 244 70.97 -3.90 20.25
C GLY A 244 70.99 -2.50 19.65
N PRO A 245 72.04 -1.67 19.90
CA PRO A 245 72.06 -0.26 19.51
C PRO A 245 71.77 0.00 18.03
N TRP A 246 72.28 -0.86 17.14
CA TRP A 246 72.06 -0.67 15.71
C TRP A 246 70.59 -0.94 15.32
N LEU A 247 70.00 -2.02 15.81
CA LEU A 247 68.59 -2.34 15.60
C LEU A 247 67.67 -1.25 16.14
N ASP A 248 67.97 -0.72 17.32
CA ASP A 248 67.19 0.37 17.92
C ASP A 248 67.34 1.69 17.15
N SER A 249 68.54 1.97 16.61
CA SER A 249 68.74 3.13 15.73
C SER A 249 67.89 3.01 14.46
N ILE A 250 67.83 1.83 13.83
CA ILE A 250 66.97 1.59 12.67
C ILE A 250 65.49 1.80 13.03
N ARG A 251 65.04 1.31 14.20
CA ARG A 251 63.66 1.51 14.67
C ARG A 251 63.32 2.99 14.83
N LEU A 252 64.22 3.78 15.43
CA LEU A 252 64.00 5.21 15.62
C LEU A 252 63.91 5.96 14.30
N VAL A 253 64.77 5.63 13.33
CA VAL A 253 64.72 6.23 11.99
C VAL A 253 63.45 5.84 11.24
N LEU A 254 63.05 4.56 11.31
CA LEU A 254 61.77 4.12 10.73
C LEU A 254 60.56 4.80 11.37
N LEU A 255 60.57 5.01 12.68
CA LEU A 255 59.51 5.72 13.40
C LEU A 255 59.42 7.19 13.01
N GLN A 256 60.55 7.86 12.81
CA GLN A 256 60.62 9.30 12.55
C GLN A 256 60.47 9.66 11.07
N GLU A 257 61.09 8.88 10.17
CA GLU A 257 61.19 9.21 8.75
C GLU A 257 60.45 8.23 7.82
N GLY A 258 60.08 7.05 8.32
CA GLY A 258 59.38 6.02 7.55
C GLY A 258 60.27 5.16 6.64
N GLU A 259 59.67 4.11 6.07
CA GLU A 259 60.34 3.09 5.24
C GLU A 259 60.81 3.62 3.87
N SER A 260 60.14 4.63 3.33
CA SER A 260 60.51 5.26 2.06
C SER A 260 61.62 6.31 2.20
N SER A 261 62.11 6.54 3.43
CA SER A 261 63.14 7.53 3.69
C SER A 261 64.50 7.14 3.09
N LYS A 262 65.23 8.17 2.62
CA LYS A 262 66.63 7.99 2.19
C LYS A 262 67.50 7.50 3.35
N HIS A 263 67.22 7.96 4.57
CA HIS A 263 67.97 7.60 5.76
C HIS A 263 67.86 6.10 6.05
N TYR A 264 66.66 5.53 6.04
CA TYR A 264 66.47 4.09 6.20
C TYR A 264 67.18 3.29 5.10
N SER A 265 67.12 3.74 3.84
CA SER A 265 67.86 3.09 2.74
C SER A 265 69.37 3.09 2.96
N ILE A 266 69.94 4.17 3.51
CA ILE A 266 71.35 4.24 3.89
C ILE A 266 71.65 3.25 5.02
N MET A 267 70.84 3.22 6.07
CA MET A 267 71.03 2.28 7.18
C MET A 267 70.98 0.81 6.75
N ARG A 268 70.08 0.44 5.81
CA ARG A 268 70.06 -0.91 5.23
C ARG A 268 71.36 -1.27 4.52
N LYS A 269 71.89 -0.36 3.69
CA LYS A 269 73.20 -0.56 3.04
C LYS A 269 74.33 -0.63 4.04
N LEU A 270 74.23 0.09 5.15
CA LEU A 270 75.20 0.00 6.24
C LEU A 270 75.14 -1.36 6.94
N CYS A 271 73.96 -1.97 7.12
CA CYS A 271 73.86 -3.37 7.58
C CYS A 271 74.71 -4.30 6.72
N ASP A 272 74.54 -4.23 5.38
CA ASP A 272 75.31 -5.06 4.45
C ASP A 272 76.82 -4.79 4.56
N ARG A 273 77.21 -3.53 4.74
CA ARG A 273 78.62 -3.14 4.91
C ARG A 273 79.21 -3.61 6.23
N ILE A 274 78.46 -3.55 7.33
CA ILE A 274 78.88 -4.10 8.63
C ILE A 274 79.12 -5.59 8.48
N VAL A 275 78.13 -6.34 8.00
CA VAL A 275 78.24 -7.80 7.85
C VAL A 275 79.38 -8.17 6.92
N PHE A 276 79.53 -7.48 5.78
CA PHE A 276 80.66 -7.70 4.88
C PHE A 276 81.99 -7.41 5.56
N THR A 277 82.11 -6.37 6.38
CA THR A 277 83.40 -5.99 6.99
C THR A 277 83.85 -7.00 8.04
N PHE A 278 82.92 -7.49 8.88
CA PHE A 278 83.24 -8.32 10.04
C PHE A 278 83.20 -9.84 9.80
N ARG A 279 82.68 -10.31 8.66
CA ARG A 279 82.71 -11.75 8.30
C ARG A 279 84.13 -12.29 8.08
N GLY A 280 84.30 -13.61 8.19
CA GLY A 280 85.61 -14.28 8.13
C GLY A 280 86.08 -14.74 6.75
N ASP A 281 85.20 -14.84 5.76
CA ASP A 281 85.42 -15.52 4.47
C ASP A 281 86.01 -14.62 3.36
N HIS A 282 86.88 -13.69 3.71
CA HIS A 282 87.43 -12.72 2.75
C HIS A 282 88.46 -13.32 1.79
N THR A 283 88.04 -13.53 0.54
CA THR A 283 88.93 -13.89 -0.57
C THR A 283 89.99 -12.80 -0.85
N PRO A 284 91.14 -13.11 -1.46
CA PRO A 284 92.14 -12.11 -1.85
C PRO A 284 91.58 -10.98 -2.71
N ALA A 285 90.60 -11.27 -3.57
CA ALA A 285 89.94 -10.28 -4.43
C ALA A 285 89.00 -9.33 -3.65
N SER A 286 88.42 -9.78 -2.54
CA SER A 286 87.53 -8.97 -1.70
C SER A 286 88.28 -8.13 -0.66
N ARG A 287 89.57 -8.39 -0.42
CA ARG A 287 90.40 -7.63 0.54
C ARG A 287 90.50 -6.14 0.23
N GLN A 288 90.53 -5.76 -1.04
CA GLN A 288 90.57 -4.34 -1.40
C GLN A 288 89.29 -3.61 -0.98
N LYS A 289 88.12 -4.25 -1.17
CA LYS A 289 86.84 -3.72 -0.68
C LYS A 289 86.78 -3.67 0.84
N LEU A 290 87.34 -4.68 1.52
CA LEU A 290 87.44 -4.70 2.98
C LEU A 290 88.22 -3.49 3.50
N TYR A 291 89.38 -3.17 2.93
CA TYR A 291 90.15 -2.00 3.35
C TYR A 291 89.41 -0.68 3.10
N THR A 292 88.70 -0.56 1.98
CA THR A 292 87.87 0.63 1.70
C THR A 292 86.75 0.79 2.72
N PHE A 293 86.04 -0.28 3.07
CA PHE A 293 84.98 -0.21 4.07
C PHE A 293 85.51 0.00 5.47
N ALA A 294 86.59 -0.68 5.85
CA ALA A 294 87.24 -0.52 7.14
C ALA A 294 87.64 0.94 7.40
N GLY A 295 88.14 1.66 6.39
CA GLY A 295 88.53 3.06 6.54
C GLY A 295 87.39 4.06 6.70
N LEU A 296 86.13 3.66 6.46
CA LEU A 296 84.97 4.56 6.45
C LEU A 296 83.86 4.15 7.43
N ILE A 297 83.83 2.88 7.85
CA ILE A 297 82.67 2.32 8.55
C ILE A 297 82.41 2.97 9.91
N VAL A 298 83.45 3.28 10.69
CA VAL A 298 83.29 3.88 12.02
C VAL A 298 82.66 5.29 11.92
N GLU A 299 83.19 6.14 11.03
CA GLU A 299 82.66 7.50 10.80
C GLU A 299 81.23 7.49 10.25
N GLU A 300 80.90 6.51 9.40
CA GLU A 300 79.54 6.35 8.89
C GLU A 300 78.59 5.84 9.97
N LEU A 301 79.01 4.90 10.82
CA LEU A 301 78.17 4.38 11.91
C LEU A 301 77.87 5.46 12.95
N GLU A 302 78.85 6.29 13.30
CA GLU A 302 78.68 7.41 14.24
C GLU A 302 77.51 8.34 13.82
N LYS A 303 77.39 8.64 12.53
CA LYS A 303 76.34 9.51 11.98
C LYS A 303 74.92 8.91 12.09
N HIS A 304 74.82 7.60 12.25
CA HIS A 304 73.55 6.86 12.17
C HIS A 304 73.19 6.09 13.45
N LEU A 305 73.98 6.24 14.53
CA LEU A 305 73.74 5.61 15.84
C LEU A 305 72.75 6.39 16.72
N VAL A 306 71.56 6.63 16.17
CA VAL A 306 70.53 7.48 16.79
C VAL A 306 70.11 7.03 18.19
N SER A 307 70.11 5.72 18.46
CA SER A 307 69.70 5.18 19.77
C SER A 307 70.61 5.61 20.93
N LEU A 308 71.88 5.90 20.65
CA LEU A 308 72.89 6.28 21.65
C LEU A 308 73.14 7.80 21.70
N ASN A 309 72.46 8.61 20.88
CA ASN A 309 72.65 10.08 20.83
C ASN A 309 72.50 10.80 22.18
N HIS A 310 71.79 10.19 23.13
CA HIS A 310 71.59 10.76 24.47
C HIS A 310 72.79 10.54 25.41
N ASN A 311 73.73 9.65 25.06
CA ASN A 311 74.93 9.37 25.84
C ASN A 311 76.18 9.27 24.93
N PRO A 312 76.92 10.39 24.75
CA PRO A 312 78.12 10.42 23.91
C PRO A 312 79.19 9.39 24.30
N ASN A 313 79.31 9.08 25.59
CA ASN A 313 80.29 8.10 26.08
C ASN A 313 79.98 6.67 25.61
N ASP A 314 78.70 6.30 25.52
CA ASP A 314 78.30 4.98 25.03
C ASP A 314 78.55 4.84 23.53
N VAL A 315 78.40 5.94 22.77
CA VAL A 315 78.77 5.99 21.34
C VAL A 315 80.27 5.75 21.19
N GLU A 316 81.10 6.53 21.88
CA GLU A 316 82.56 6.42 21.83
C GLU A 316 83.03 5.01 22.22
N GLN A 317 82.50 4.43 23.30
CA GLN A 317 82.86 3.07 23.73
C GLN A 317 82.44 2.00 22.72
N THR A 318 81.22 2.08 22.19
CA THR A 318 80.71 1.11 21.20
C THR A 318 81.56 1.15 19.94
N LEU A 319 81.88 2.35 19.45
CA LEU A 319 82.71 2.52 18.25
C LEU A 319 84.16 2.07 18.49
N ALA A 320 84.74 2.34 19.67
CA ALA A 320 86.08 1.89 20.03
C ALA A 320 86.18 0.35 20.02
N TRP A 321 85.19 -0.36 20.59
CA TRP A 321 85.17 -1.83 20.55
C TRP A 321 85.06 -2.38 19.12
N LEU A 322 84.27 -1.73 18.26
CA LEU A 322 84.19 -2.11 16.84
C LEU A 322 85.51 -1.85 16.10
N GLU A 323 86.18 -0.73 16.39
CA GLU A 323 87.46 -0.37 15.79
C GLU A 323 88.59 -1.35 16.19
N ASP A 324 88.65 -1.76 17.45
CA ASP A 324 89.62 -2.75 17.93
C ASP A 324 89.50 -4.10 17.20
N ILE A 325 88.26 -4.58 17.03
CA ILE A 325 87.98 -5.80 16.27
C ILE A 325 88.32 -5.61 14.80
N LEU A 326 87.95 -4.47 14.22
CA LEU A 326 88.24 -4.15 12.82
C LEU A 326 89.74 -4.14 12.54
N MET A 327 90.55 -3.56 13.43
CA MET A 327 92.01 -3.55 13.32
C MET A 327 92.59 -4.96 13.39
N SER A 328 92.03 -5.83 14.22
CA SER A 328 92.42 -7.24 14.30
C SER A 328 92.15 -7.98 12.99
N ILE A 329 90.98 -7.75 12.38
CA ILE A 329 90.60 -8.30 11.06
C ILE A 329 91.52 -7.79 9.95
N VAL A 330 91.78 -6.47 9.90
CA VAL A 330 92.65 -5.84 8.89
C VAL A 330 94.09 -6.33 8.98
N LYS A 331 94.58 -6.59 10.19
CA LYS A 331 95.91 -7.20 10.45
C LYS A 331 95.97 -8.70 10.11
N GLY A 332 94.84 -9.31 9.73
CA GLY A 332 94.75 -10.74 9.42
C GLY A 332 94.86 -11.64 10.63
N GLN A 333 94.55 -11.13 11.83
CA GLN A 333 94.48 -11.94 13.05
C GLN A 333 93.23 -12.81 13.03
N ASP A 334 93.32 -13.97 13.67
CA ASP A 334 92.15 -14.83 13.85
C ASP A 334 91.25 -14.24 14.93
N VAL A 335 89.96 -14.10 14.60
CA VAL A 335 88.93 -13.51 15.47
C VAL A 335 87.83 -14.54 15.59
N GLU A 336 87.47 -14.91 16.82
CA GLU A 336 86.40 -15.87 17.07
C GLU A 336 85.07 -15.32 16.54
N ARG A 337 84.33 -16.16 15.83
CA ARG A 337 83.05 -15.80 15.21
C ARG A 337 81.99 -16.83 15.56
N VAL A 338 80.77 -16.34 15.71
CA VAL A 338 79.58 -17.14 15.97
C VAL A 338 78.58 -16.98 14.84
N MET A 339 77.78 -18.01 14.60
CA MET A 339 76.70 -17.94 13.62
C MET A 339 75.65 -16.92 14.08
N PHE A 340 75.35 -15.93 13.23
CA PHE A 340 74.28 -14.98 13.51
C PHE A 340 72.92 -15.69 13.47
N THR A 341 72.25 -15.72 14.63
CA THR A 341 70.88 -16.24 14.75
C THR A 341 69.89 -15.12 14.46
N PRO A 342 69.04 -15.23 13.41
CA PRO A 342 68.07 -14.20 13.10
C PRO A 342 67.07 -14.02 14.25
N ALA A 343 66.67 -12.78 14.50
CA ALA A 343 65.58 -12.49 15.44
C ALA A 343 64.26 -13.03 14.87
N PRO A 344 63.36 -13.59 15.69
CA PRO A 344 62.06 -14.05 15.19
C PRO A 344 61.26 -12.87 14.63
N THR A 345 60.72 -13.04 13.43
CA THR A 345 59.86 -12.05 12.77
C THR A 345 58.51 -12.66 12.44
N GLU A 346 57.44 -11.95 12.76
CA GLU A 346 56.05 -12.39 12.56
C GLU A 346 55.42 -11.77 11.30
N LEU A 347 56.08 -10.76 10.70
CA LEU A 347 55.60 -10.11 9.49
C LEU A 347 55.85 -11.00 8.27
N ASP A 348 54.75 -11.45 7.65
CA ASP A 348 54.75 -12.21 6.40
C ASP A 348 54.87 -11.26 5.20
N GLU A 349 55.83 -11.51 4.30
CA GLU A 349 56.06 -10.69 3.10
C GLU A 349 54.83 -10.62 2.19
N ALA A 350 54.06 -11.71 2.07
CA ALA A 350 52.86 -11.72 1.24
C ALA A 350 51.76 -10.80 1.82
N ARG A 351 51.63 -10.79 3.16
CA ARG A 351 50.66 -9.94 3.87
C ARG A 351 51.09 -8.47 3.86
N ASP A 352 52.38 -8.20 4.03
CA ASP A 352 52.92 -6.83 3.99
C ASP A 352 52.65 -6.13 2.64
N GLN A 353 52.75 -6.90 1.54
CA GLN A 353 52.47 -6.43 0.18
C GLN A 353 50.97 -6.32 -0.16
N LEU A 354 50.08 -6.78 0.73
CA LEU A 354 48.64 -6.73 0.52
C LEU A 354 48.17 -5.26 0.41
N GLN A 355 47.63 -4.91 -0.76
CA GLN A 355 46.96 -3.63 -0.97
C GLN A 355 45.54 -3.69 -0.41
N VAL A 356 45.23 -2.73 0.46
CA VAL A 356 43.92 -2.61 1.10
C VAL A 356 43.37 -1.23 0.78
N ASP A 357 42.13 -1.18 0.30
CA ASP A 357 41.40 0.07 0.13
C ASP A 357 40.90 0.57 1.49
N GLU A 358 41.71 1.41 2.15
CA GLU A 358 41.37 2.00 3.45
C GLU A 358 40.13 2.90 3.40
N LEU A 359 39.81 3.47 2.23
CA LEU A 359 38.64 4.32 2.06
C LEU A 359 37.36 3.47 2.20
N ALA A 360 37.32 2.30 1.54
CA ALA A 360 36.21 1.36 1.64
C ALA A 360 36.02 0.79 3.07
N LEU A 361 37.06 0.77 3.89
CA LEU A 361 36.98 0.37 5.31
C LEU A 361 36.46 1.48 6.21
N THR A 362 36.67 2.74 5.81
CA THR A 362 36.19 3.90 6.56
C THR A 362 34.67 3.93 6.63
N GLU A 363 33.98 3.47 5.58
CA GLU A 363 32.52 3.35 5.55
C GLU A 363 31.96 2.29 6.52
N LEU A 364 32.71 1.21 6.75
CA LEU A 364 32.31 0.12 7.65
C LEU A 364 32.61 0.43 9.12
N ARG A 365 33.52 1.40 9.37
CA ARG A 365 33.97 1.75 10.71
C ARG A 365 32.82 2.29 11.55
N GLY A 366 32.72 1.80 12.78
CA GLY A 366 31.66 2.17 13.71
C GLY A 366 30.37 1.38 13.56
N GLY A 367 30.22 0.59 12.48
CA GLY A 367 29.12 -0.34 12.29
C GLY A 367 29.20 -1.55 13.22
N TRP A 368 28.04 -2.12 13.52
CA TRP A 368 27.90 -3.37 14.26
C TRP A 368 27.72 -4.53 13.27
N PHE A 369 28.36 -5.67 13.53
CA PHE A 369 28.36 -6.85 12.66
C PHE A 369 28.30 -8.13 13.48
N GLN A 370 27.71 -9.19 12.94
CA GLN A 370 27.79 -10.52 13.53
C GLN A 370 29.17 -11.14 13.20
N ARG A 371 30.03 -11.30 14.21
CA ARG A 371 31.38 -11.90 14.08
C ARG A 371 31.70 -12.76 15.29
N PHE A 372 32.34 -13.91 15.08
CA PHE A 372 32.76 -14.81 16.16
C PHE A 372 31.60 -15.25 17.08
N ASP A 373 30.43 -15.54 16.48
CA ASP A 373 29.18 -15.87 17.19
C ASP A 373 28.71 -14.79 18.18
N LYS A 374 29.11 -13.54 17.97
CA LYS A 374 28.76 -12.37 18.80
C LYS A 374 28.49 -11.14 17.94
N VAL A 375 27.81 -10.16 18.50
CA VAL A 375 27.74 -8.83 17.87
C VAL A 375 28.98 -8.02 18.25
N CYS A 376 29.70 -7.54 17.24
CA CYS A 376 30.96 -6.79 17.39
C CYS A 376 30.92 -5.49 16.60
N LYS A 377 31.56 -4.45 17.14
CA LYS A 377 31.75 -3.16 16.47
C LYS A 377 33.08 -3.13 15.74
N PHE A 378 33.09 -2.66 14.50
CA PHE A 378 34.34 -2.34 13.81
C PHE A 378 34.93 -1.07 14.45
N LEU A 379 36.06 -1.19 15.16
CA LEU A 379 36.72 -0.05 15.81
C LEU A 379 37.76 0.62 14.91
N ALA A 380 38.72 -0.15 14.41
CA ALA A 380 39.84 0.36 13.63
C ALA A 380 40.46 -0.72 12.74
N TYR A 381 41.10 -0.27 11.66
CA TYR A 381 42.00 -1.07 10.85
C TYR A 381 43.44 -0.77 11.27
N LEU A 382 44.24 -1.81 11.42
CA LEU A 382 45.65 -1.79 11.78
C LEU A 382 46.50 -2.05 10.52
N PRO A 383 47.14 -1.03 9.94
CA PRO A 383 47.88 -1.17 8.68
C PRO A 383 49.10 -2.08 8.74
N GLY A 384 49.79 -2.13 9.90
CA GLY A 384 50.98 -2.95 10.08
C GLY A 384 50.66 -4.43 10.11
N GLN A 385 49.74 -4.83 11.00
CA GLN A 385 49.28 -6.21 11.09
C GLN A 385 48.28 -6.62 9.98
N LYS A 386 47.80 -5.66 9.17
CA LYS A 386 46.74 -5.84 8.16
C LYS A 386 45.52 -6.51 8.78
N ALA A 387 45.04 -5.96 9.88
CA ALA A 387 44.00 -6.58 10.69
C ALA A 387 42.97 -5.57 11.20
N VAL A 388 41.77 -6.03 11.50
CA VAL A 388 40.65 -5.24 12.02
C VAL A 388 40.49 -5.51 13.50
N VAL A 389 40.40 -4.43 14.27
CA VAL A 389 40.09 -4.47 15.70
C VAL A 389 38.59 -4.44 15.88
N TRP A 390 38.08 -5.49 16.53
CA TRP A 390 36.69 -5.64 16.90
C TRP A 390 36.49 -5.28 18.36
N GLY A 391 35.44 -4.51 18.64
CA GLY A 391 35.04 -4.11 19.99
C GLY A 391 33.72 -4.72 20.42
N ASP A 392 33.56 -4.94 21.72
CA ASP A 392 32.28 -5.32 22.31
C ASP A 392 31.39 -4.08 22.52
N TYR A 393 30.16 -4.34 22.98
CA TYR A 393 29.21 -3.30 23.34
C TYR A 393 29.72 -2.30 24.41
N ASN A 394 30.65 -2.74 25.27
CA ASN A 394 31.25 -1.92 26.32
C ASN A 394 32.48 -1.13 25.86
N GLY A 395 32.85 -1.22 24.58
CA GLY A 395 34.03 -0.56 24.02
C GLY A 395 35.35 -1.23 24.42
N ARG A 396 35.34 -2.51 24.76
CA ARG A 396 36.54 -3.33 25.01
C ARG A 396 36.91 -4.08 23.74
N LYS A 397 38.21 -4.23 23.47
CA LYS A 397 38.70 -5.09 22.39
C LYS A 397 38.24 -6.54 22.62
N THR A 398 37.56 -7.09 21.63
CA THR A 398 37.07 -8.49 21.63
C THR A 398 38.01 -9.39 20.86
N SER A 399 38.40 -8.97 19.66
CA SER A 399 39.19 -9.80 18.75
C SER A 399 40.00 -8.94 17.78
N LEU A 400 41.00 -9.56 17.19
CA LEU A 400 41.79 -9.03 16.09
C LEU A 400 41.64 -10.00 14.91
N GLU A 401 41.13 -9.51 13.79
CA GLU A 401 40.83 -10.34 12.62
C GLU A 401 41.71 -9.93 11.42
N PRO A 402 42.37 -10.86 10.72
CA PRO A 402 43.04 -10.55 9.47
C PRO A 402 42.09 -9.92 8.44
N ILE A 403 42.54 -8.85 7.77
CA ILE A 403 41.69 -8.11 6.83
C ILE A 403 41.20 -8.96 5.66
N GLU A 404 41.99 -9.94 5.24
CA GLU A 404 41.65 -10.86 4.16
C GLU A 404 40.36 -11.63 4.45
N ASP A 405 40.14 -12.03 5.70
CA ASP A 405 38.95 -12.79 6.09
C ASP A 405 37.71 -11.90 6.04
N LEU A 406 37.85 -10.63 6.43
CA LEU A 406 36.80 -9.63 6.26
C LEU A 406 36.49 -9.37 4.78
N ILE A 407 37.50 -9.20 3.93
CA ILE A 407 37.30 -8.97 2.48
C ILE A 407 36.61 -10.18 1.85
N LYS A 408 37.08 -11.40 2.14
CA LYS A 408 36.46 -12.64 1.66
C LYS A 408 34.99 -12.75 2.08
N ASP A 409 34.65 -12.34 3.30
CA ASP A 409 33.27 -12.37 3.77
C ASP A 409 32.40 -11.27 3.17
N LYS A 410 32.96 -10.08 2.93
CA LYS A 410 32.30 -8.99 2.21
C LYS A 410 31.98 -9.41 0.77
N GLU A 411 32.94 -9.97 0.04
CA GLU A 411 32.75 -10.44 -1.34
C GLU A 411 31.72 -11.57 -1.46
N LYS A 412 31.64 -12.44 -0.46
CA LYS A 412 30.64 -13.52 -0.38
C LYS A 412 29.27 -13.05 0.11
N GLY A 413 29.09 -11.77 0.44
CA GLY A 413 27.85 -11.23 1.01
C GLY A 413 27.50 -11.79 2.40
N ARG A 414 28.49 -12.33 3.12
CA ARG A 414 28.34 -12.86 4.49
C ARG A 414 28.48 -11.78 5.55
N LEU A 415 29.05 -10.62 5.18
CA LEU A 415 29.14 -9.47 6.05
C LEU A 415 27.80 -8.73 6.09
N GLN A 416 27.01 -8.99 7.14
CA GLN A 416 25.78 -8.25 7.41
C GLN A 416 26.06 -7.24 8.51
N ALA A 417 26.02 -5.95 8.14
CA ALA A 417 25.96 -4.89 9.12
C ALA A 417 24.57 -4.86 9.74
N PHE A 418 24.50 -4.51 11.02
CA PHE A 418 23.26 -4.04 11.64
C PHE A 418 23.06 -2.56 11.29
N ASP A 419 23.11 -2.21 10.00
CA ASP A 419 22.78 -0.88 9.49
C ASP A 419 21.32 -0.84 9.03
N GLY A 420 20.60 0.20 9.44
CA GLY A 420 19.20 0.37 9.01
C GLY A 420 18.19 -0.57 9.65
N SER A 421 18.35 -0.90 10.95
CA SER A 421 17.29 -1.56 11.74
C SER A 421 15.93 -0.92 11.44
N THR A 422 14.93 -1.72 11.10
CA THR A 422 13.54 -1.24 11.01
C THR A 422 13.16 -0.65 12.36
N ARG A 423 13.18 0.69 12.46
CA ARG A 423 12.83 1.39 13.69
C ARG A 423 11.33 1.30 13.90
N ILE A 424 10.88 1.20 15.14
CA ILE A 424 9.44 1.15 15.42
C ILE A 424 8.72 2.36 14.83
N GLN A 425 9.37 3.53 14.83
CA GLN A 425 8.79 4.74 14.26
C GLN A 425 8.67 4.73 12.73
N GLN A 426 9.61 4.08 12.05
CA GLN A 426 9.49 3.90 10.59
C GLN A 426 8.30 3.00 10.25
N VAL A 427 8.10 1.93 11.03
CA VAL A 427 6.93 1.05 10.89
C VAL A 427 5.64 1.80 11.14
N PHE A 428 5.59 2.61 12.20
CA PHE A 428 4.44 3.47 12.50
C PHE A 428 4.13 4.42 11.33
N TYR A 429 5.13 5.14 10.81
CA TYR A 429 4.94 6.05 9.68
C TYR A 429 4.44 5.33 8.42
N GLU A 430 5.06 4.20 8.08
CA GLU A 430 4.67 3.41 6.90
C GLU A 430 3.25 2.85 7.04
N LEU A 431 2.89 2.33 8.21
CA LEU A 431 1.55 1.83 8.45
C LEU A 431 0.50 2.96 8.45
N ALA A 432 0.86 4.15 8.95
CA ALA A 432 0.00 5.34 8.87
C ALA A 432 -0.30 5.70 7.40
N ARG A 433 0.72 5.66 6.54
CA ARG A 433 0.57 5.84 5.10
C ARG A 433 -0.35 4.79 4.49
N GLU A 434 -0.20 3.52 4.85
CA GLU A 434 -1.07 2.42 4.38
C GLU A 434 -2.53 2.64 4.78
N TYR A 435 -2.79 3.01 6.05
CA TYR A 435 -4.14 3.29 6.54
C TYR A 435 -4.81 4.45 5.77
N ILE A 436 -4.07 5.53 5.49
CA ILE A 436 -4.56 6.66 4.68
C ILE A 436 -4.92 6.20 3.26
N VAL A 437 -4.06 5.38 2.64
CA VAL A 437 -4.30 4.83 1.29
C VAL A 437 -5.51 3.90 1.29
N TRP A 438 -5.66 3.06 2.31
CA TRP A 438 -6.80 2.15 2.45
C TRP A 438 -8.11 2.91 2.67
N ASP A 439 -8.15 3.96 3.49
CA ASP A 439 -9.34 4.82 3.67
C ASP A 439 -9.74 5.45 2.32
N ARG A 440 -8.77 6.03 1.60
CA ARG A 440 -9.03 6.63 0.28
C ARG A 440 -9.59 5.60 -0.70
N ALA A 441 -9.01 4.40 -0.73
CA ALA A 441 -9.46 3.31 -1.59
C ALA A 441 -10.88 2.82 -1.22
N GLN A 442 -11.19 2.64 0.07
CA GLN A 442 -12.52 2.25 0.54
C GLN A 442 -13.57 3.30 0.18
N ARG A 443 -13.26 4.59 0.37
CA ARG A 443 -14.17 5.69 -0.01
C ARG A 443 -14.45 5.73 -1.51
N LEU A 444 -13.43 5.60 -2.35
CA LEU A 444 -13.61 5.54 -3.79
C LEU A 444 -14.47 4.34 -4.21
N ARG A 445 -14.28 3.17 -3.58
CA ARG A 445 -15.13 1.99 -3.82
C ARG A 445 -16.58 2.25 -3.39
N GLN A 446 -16.82 2.80 -2.20
CA GLN A 446 -18.16 3.12 -1.72
C GLN A 446 -18.86 4.14 -2.62
N GLN A 447 -18.17 5.21 -3.03
CA GLN A 447 -18.69 6.19 -3.98
C GLN A 447 -19.02 5.56 -5.34
N SER A 448 -18.17 4.67 -5.85
CA SER A 448 -18.42 3.94 -7.09
C SER A 448 -19.64 3.02 -6.97
N LEU A 449 -19.81 2.31 -5.85
CA LEU A 449 -20.97 1.46 -5.60
C LEU A 449 -22.27 2.28 -5.53
N LEU A 450 -22.27 3.39 -4.80
CA LEU A 450 -23.43 4.29 -4.73
C LEU A 450 -23.76 4.92 -6.09
N ALA A 451 -22.74 5.27 -6.88
CA ALA A 451 -22.93 5.78 -8.23
C ALA A 451 -23.54 4.70 -9.15
N LYS A 452 -23.06 3.45 -9.07
CA LYS A 452 -23.63 2.31 -9.79
C LYS A 452 -25.08 2.04 -9.39
N GLU A 453 -25.40 2.08 -8.10
CA GLU A 453 -26.75 1.87 -7.60
C GLU A 453 -27.70 2.98 -8.09
N LYS A 454 -27.27 4.26 -8.01
CA LYS A 454 -28.03 5.40 -8.54
C LYS A 454 -28.24 5.27 -10.06
N ALA A 455 -27.21 4.88 -10.81
CA ALA A 455 -27.32 4.66 -12.25
C ALA A 455 -28.30 3.52 -12.58
N LEU A 456 -28.27 2.43 -11.81
CA LEU A 456 -29.19 1.30 -11.99
C LEU A 456 -30.64 1.68 -11.66
N ARG A 457 -30.87 2.43 -10.58
CA ARG A 457 -32.19 2.98 -10.25
C ARG A 457 -32.71 3.92 -11.35
N LYS A 458 -31.85 4.80 -11.86
CA LYS A 458 -32.20 5.70 -12.97
C LYS A 458 -32.54 4.93 -14.25
N ALA A 459 -31.73 3.95 -14.63
CA ALA A 459 -32.00 3.10 -15.79
C ALA A 459 -33.29 2.27 -15.64
N ALA A 460 -33.58 1.77 -14.44
CA ALA A 460 -34.83 1.08 -14.14
C ALA A 460 -36.04 2.01 -14.27
N GLN A 461 -35.93 3.26 -13.78
CA GLN A 461 -36.97 4.27 -13.93
C GLN A 461 -37.18 4.65 -15.40
N GLU A 462 -36.12 4.91 -16.17
CA GLU A 462 -36.21 5.23 -17.61
C GLU A 462 -36.85 4.08 -18.40
N LYS A 463 -36.51 2.83 -18.07
CA LYS A 463 -37.14 1.65 -18.67
C LYS A 463 -38.63 1.54 -18.33
N ALA A 464 -38.99 1.76 -17.06
CA ALA A 464 -40.40 1.72 -16.64
C ALA A 464 -41.23 2.83 -17.30
N GLU A 465 -40.65 4.04 -17.43
CA GLU A 465 -41.29 5.15 -18.15
C GLU A 465 -41.46 4.85 -19.65
N ALA A 466 -40.45 4.23 -20.29
CA ALA A 466 -40.55 3.81 -21.68
C ALA A 466 -41.62 2.72 -21.88
N GLU A 467 -41.68 1.73 -21.00
CA GLU A 467 -42.72 0.68 -21.03
C GLU A 467 -44.12 1.27 -20.79
N ALA A 468 -44.28 2.19 -19.82
CA ALA A 468 -45.55 2.88 -19.59
C ALA A 468 -46.00 3.70 -20.80
N ARG A 469 -45.09 4.45 -21.43
CA ARG A 469 -45.37 5.17 -22.68
C ARG A 469 -45.76 4.23 -23.81
N ALA A 470 -45.09 3.09 -23.94
CA ALA A 470 -45.43 2.08 -24.95
C ALA A 470 -46.82 1.47 -24.71
N ILE A 471 -47.19 1.19 -23.45
CA ILE A 471 -48.52 0.68 -23.09
C ILE A 471 -49.60 1.72 -23.39
N ILE A 472 -49.38 2.99 -23.03
CA ILE A 472 -50.33 4.08 -23.32
C ILE A 472 -50.50 4.23 -24.83
N ALA A 473 -49.40 4.29 -25.60
CA ALA A 473 -49.45 4.40 -27.06
C ALA A 473 -50.17 3.22 -27.71
N ALA A 474 -49.90 1.99 -27.26
CA ALA A 474 -50.59 0.79 -27.75
C ALA A 474 -52.10 0.82 -27.42
N ARG A 475 -52.48 1.33 -26.24
CA ARG A 475 -53.89 1.51 -25.86
C ARG A 475 -54.57 2.57 -26.71
N GLU A 476 -53.92 3.70 -26.96
CA GLU A 476 -54.42 4.76 -27.84
C GLU A 476 -54.61 4.26 -29.28
N GLU A 477 -53.63 3.53 -29.83
CA GLU A 477 -53.76 2.90 -31.15
C GLU A 477 -54.91 1.89 -31.21
N ALA A 478 -55.06 1.04 -30.19
CA ALA A 478 -56.17 0.10 -30.10
C ALA A 478 -57.53 0.81 -30.05
N THR A 479 -57.64 1.89 -29.26
CA THR A 479 -58.88 2.69 -29.22
C THR A 479 -59.19 3.36 -30.55
N ARG A 480 -58.19 3.89 -31.26
CA ARG A 480 -58.38 4.48 -32.60
C ARG A 480 -58.86 3.46 -33.62
N LYS A 481 -58.28 2.25 -33.62
CA LYS A 481 -58.73 1.16 -34.50
C LYS A 481 -60.17 0.76 -34.20
N LEU A 482 -60.52 0.62 -32.92
CA LEU A 482 -61.87 0.24 -32.51
C LEU A 482 -62.92 1.32 -32.84
N GLU A 483 -62.55 2.60 -32.74
CA GLU A 483 -63.39 3.71 -33.19
C GLU A 483 -63.56 3.74 -34.72
N GLN A 484 -62.50 3.46 -35.48
CA GLN A 484 -62.58 3.33 -36.94
C GLN A 484 -63.50 2.18 -37.35
N GLU A 485 -63.34 0.99 -36.77
CA GLU A 485 -64.21 -0.17 -37.04
C GLU A 485 -65.67 0.13 -36.70
N ARG A 486 -65.93 0.85 -35.60
CA ARG A 486 -67.31 1.26 -35.22
C ARG A 486 -67.91 2.22 -36.25
N LEU A 487 -67.14 3.21 -36.70
CA LEU A 487 -67.61 4.18 -37.70
C LEU A 487 -67.90 3.51 -39.05
N GLU A 488 -67.07 2.57 -39.47
CA GLU A 488 -67.29 1.78 -40.69
C GLU A 488 -68.56 0.93 -40.58
N ALA A 489 -68.77 0.23 -39.46
CA ALA A 489 -69.97 -0.57 -39.23
C ALA A 489 -71.26 0.27 -39.19
N GLU A 490 -71.22 1.47 -38.61
CA GLU A 490 -72.36 2.38 -38.56
C GLU A 490 -72.74 2.92 -39.96
N GLN A 491 -71.74 3.18 -40.80
CA GLN A 491 -71.95 3.58 -42.20
C GLN A 491 -72.57 2.46 -43.03
N GLU A 492 -72.09 1.22 -42.88
CA GLU A 492 -72.67 0.06 -43.58
C GLU A 492 -74.13 -0.18 -43.18
N LEU A 493 -74.48 -0.04 -41.90
CA LEU A 493 -75.85 -0.21 -41.42
C LEU A 493 -76.78 0.83 -42.04
N ARG A 494 -76.38 2.11 -42.04
CA ARG A 494 -77.16 3.20 -42.62
C ARG A 494 -77.37 3.03 -44.13
N GLN A 495 -76.41 2.45 -44.83
CA GLN A 495 -76.53 2.19 -46.26
C GLN A 495 -77.53 1.05 -46.55
N ARG A 496 -77.56 0.00 -45.74
CA ARG A 496 -78.56 -1.08 -45.85
C ARG A 496 -79.99 -0.61 -45.58
N GLU A 497 -80.18 0.27 -44.60
CA GLU A 497 -81.50 0.84 -44.29
C GLU A 497 -82.08 1.66 -45.46
N LEU A 498 -81.23 2.42 -46.15
CA LEU A 498 -81.63 3.19 -47.35
C LEU A 498 -82.06 2.27 -48.50
N GLU A 499 -81.29 1.20 -48.76
CA GLU A 499 -81.60 0.24 -49.82
C GLU A 499 -82.94 -0.50 -49.57
N GLU A 500 -83.25 -0.82 -48.31
CA GLU A 500 -84.51 -1.47 -47.93
C GLU A 500 -85.71 -0.54 -48.12
N GLN A 501 -85.58 0.73 -47.75
CA GLN A 501 -86.63 1.74 -47.96
C GLN A 501 -86.95 1.99 -49.44
N GLU A 502 -85.93 2.05 -50.29
CA GLU A 502 -86.13 2.20 -51.75
C GLU A 502 -86.89 1.00 -52.34
N ARG A 503 -86.60 -0.21 -51.86
CA ARG A 503 -87.27 -1.43 -52.31
C ARG A 503 -88.75 -1.45 -51.92
N GLU A 504 -89.09 -1.10 -50.68
CA GLU A 504 -90.49 -1.02 -50.24
C GLU A 504 -91.30 0.02 -51.03
N ALA A 505 -90.71 1.19 -51.32
CA ALA A 505 -91.36 2.23 -52.10
C ALA A 505 -91.69 1.76 -53.53
N LEU A 506 -90.77 1.01 -54.15
CA LEU A 506 -90.98 0.44 -55.49
C LEU A 506 -92.11 -0.60 -55.51
N GLU A 507 -92.18 -1.47 -54.49
CA GLU A 507 -93.23 -2.48 -54.36
C GLU A 507 -94.62 -1.84 -54.19
N ARG A 508 -94.76 -0.82 -53.35
CA ARG A 508 -96.04 -0.08 -53.19
C ARG A 508 -96.51 0.56 -54.50
N ARG A 509 -95.60 1.19 -55.25
CA ARG A 509 -95.91 1.80 -56.55
C ARG A 509 -96.36 0.76 -57.59
N GLN A 510 -95.75 -0.43 -57.59
CA GLN A 510 -96.18 -1.53 -58.46
C GLN A 510 -97.57 -2.08 -58.09
N GLN A 511 -97.89 -2.19 -56.79
CA GLN A 511 -99.20 -2.63 -56.33
C GLN A 511 -100.30 -1.63 -56.73
N ALA A 512 -100.08 -0.33 -56.52
CA ALA A 512 -101.01 0.73 -56.92
C ALA A 512 -101.30 0.71 -58.44
N ARG A 513 -100.26 0.49 -59.25
CA ARG A 513 -100.40 0.33 -60.71
C ARG A 513 -101.24 -0.88 -61.09
N SER A 514 -101.01 -2.02 -60.44
CA SER A 514 -101.77 -3.25 -60.68
C SER A 514 -103.25 -3.11 -60.33
N ALA A 515 -103.58 -2.39 -59.24
CA ALA A 515 -104.96 -2.13 -58.83
C ALA A 515 -105.75 -1.34 -59.88
N ILE A 516 -105.13 -0.33 -60.51
CA ILE A 516 -105.75 0.40 -61.62
C ILE A 516 -105.85 -0.44 -62.88
N ASP A 517 -104.85 -1.24 -63.18
CA ASP A 517 -104.87 -2.08 -64.37
C ASP A 517 -106.03 -3.07 -64.34
N GLY A 518 -106.32 -3.65 -63.17
CA GLY A 518 -107.43 -4.56 -62.93
C GLY A 518 -108.83 -3.92 -62.97
N LEU A 519 -108.94 -2.59 -62.90
CA LEU A 519 -110.23 -1.90 -62.89
C LEU A 519 -110.94 -1.97 -64.24
N LYS A 520 -111.98 -2.81 -64.35
CA LYS A 520 -112.77 -2.93 -65.57
C LYS A 520 -113.67 -1.70 -65.78
N VAL A 521 -113.98 -1.42 -67.05
CA VAL A 521 -114.99 -0.40 -67.42
C VAL A 521 -116.33 -0.76 -66.75
N GLY A 522 -116.96 0.22 -66.10
CA GLY A 522 -118.11 0.07 -65.22
C GLY A 522 -117.76 -0.16 -63.73
N GLY A 523 -116.50 -0.42 -63.40
CA GLY A 523 -116.04 -0.61 -62.02
C GLY A 523 -116.13 0.68 -61.21
N TRP A 524 -116.60 0.58 -59.98
CA TRP A 524 -116.76 1.71 -59.08
C TRP A 524 -115.42 2.11 -58.46
N VAL A 525 -115.23 3.39 -58.28
CA VAL A 525 -114.08 3.98 -57.58
C VAL A 525 -114.57 5.12 -56.71
N GLN A 526 -113.77 5.44 -55.71
CA GLN A 526 -113.91 6.66 -54.94
C GLN A 526 -112.68 7.53 -55.20
N LEU A 527 -112.92 8.77 -55.60
CA LEU A 527 -111.86 9.75 -55.77
C LEU A 527 -112.22 11.01 -55.00
N GLN A 528 -111.21 11.71 -54.48
CA GLN A 528 -111.37 13.02 -53.88
C GLN A 528 -111.52 14.09 -54.98
N LYS A 529 -112.67 14.79 -55.05
CA LYS A 529 -112.87 15.90 -55.99
C LYS A 529 -113.38 17.13 -55.24
N GLY A 530 -112.56 18.18 -55.18
CA GLY A 530 -112.89 19.39 -54.41
C GLY A 530 -112.86 19.20 -52.88
N GLY A 531 -112.19 18.14 -52.40
CA GLY A 531 -112.09 17.81 -50.97
C GLY A 531 -113.20 16.90 -50.43
N GLU A 532 -114.17 16.51 -51.27
CA GLU A 532 -115.20 15.54 -50.92
C GLU A 532 -115.01 14.22 -51.68
N PRO A 533 -115.30 13.07 -51.04
CA PRO A 533 -115.25 11.77 -51.69
C PRO A 533 -116.40 11.63 -52.69
N VAL A 534 -116.06 11.57 -53.97
CA VAL A 534 -117.01 11.36 -55.06
C VAL A 534 -116.91 9.93 -55.55
N ARG A 535 -118.01 9.20 -55.39
CA ARG A 535 -118.17 7.86 -55.95
C ARG A 535 -118.53 7.99 -57.43
N CYS A 536 -117.75 7.33 -58.27
CA CYS A 536 -117.95 7.32 -59.70
C CYS A 536 -117.56 5.96 -60.27
N LYS A 537 -117.94 5.69 -61.52
CA LYS A 537 -117.57 4.46 -62.23
C LYS A 537 -116.60 4.79 -63.35
N LEU A 538 -115.68 3.87 -63.64
CA LEU A 538 -114.82 3.99 -64.82
C LEU A 538 -115.69 3.90 -66.08
N GLY A 539 -116.00 5.03 -66.70
CA GLY A 539 -116.87 5.07 -67.87
C GLY A 539 -116.16 4.61 -69.14
N VAL A 540 -114.92 5.08 -69.34
CA VAL A 540 -114.12 4.74 -70.52
C VAL A 540 -112.64 4.65 -70.15
N ARG A 541 -111.96 3.65 -70.71
CA ARG A 541 -110.50 3.55 -70.71
C ARG A 541 -109.99 3.83 -72.12
N LEU A 542 -109.21 4.90 -72.28
CA LEU A 542 -108.60 5.28 -73.54
C LEU A 542 -107.13 4.84 -73.55
N ASN A 543 -106.86 3.65 -74.07
CA ASN A 543 -105.51 3.06 -74.07
C ASN A 543 -104.49 3.85 -74.91
N ALA A 544 -104.92 4.54 -75.97
CA ALA A 544 -104.00 5.30 -76.84
C ALA A 544 -103.40 6.54 -76.16
N THR A 545 -104.06 7.08 -75.13
CA THR A 545 -103.64 8.29 -74.41
C THR A 545 -103.40 8.05 -72.93
N ASP A 546 -103.51 6.80 -72.46
CA ASP A 546 -103.44 6.37 -71.06
C ASP A 546 -104.39 7.14 -70.12
N LYS A 547 -105.56 7.53 -70.64
CA LYS A 547 -106.55 8.29 -69.87
C LYS A 547 -107.71 7.42 -69.41
N LEU A 548 -108.10 7.63 -68.16
CA LEU A 548 -109.26 7.01 -67.52
C LEU A 548 -110.31 8.09 -67.31
N ILE A 549 -111.50 7.89 -67.89
CA ILE A 549 -112.63 8.81 -67.74
C ILE A 549 -113.60 8.20 -66.75
N PHE A 550 -113.80 8.89 -65.63
CA PHE A 550 -114.74 8.50 -64.59
C PHE A 550 -116.05 9.27 -64.76
N VAL A 551 -117.16 8.57 -64.63
CA VAL A 551 -118.52 9.10 -64.86
C VAL A 551 -119.42 8.83 -63.64
N ASP A 552 -120.49 9.60 -63.49
CA ASP A 552 -121.50 9.43 -62.45
C ASP A 552 -122.51 8.31 -62.78
N ASP A 553 -123.51 8.14 -61.91
CA ASP A 553 -124.56 7.13 -62.04
C ASP A 553 -125.32 7.25 -63.37
N PHE A 554 -125.50 8.48 -63.85
CA PHE A 554 -126.21 8.84 -65.08
C PHE A 554 -125.30 8.87 -66.32
N GLY A 555 -124.01 8.59 -66.17
CA GLY A 555 -123.03 8.54 -67.27
C GLY A 555 -122.39 9.88 -67.63
N MET A 556 -122.59 10.94 -66.83
CA MET A 556 -121.89 12.22 -67.03
C MET A 556 -120.46 12.17 -66.50
N LYS A 557 -119.53 12.78 -67.23
CA LYS A 557 -118.10 12.81 -66.86
C LYS A 557 -117.85 13.57 -65.56
N ILE A 558 -117.36 12.85 -64.55
CA ILE A 558 -116.84 13.42 -63.29
C ILE A 558 -115.43 13.95 -63.50
N THR A 559 -114.49 13.14 -63.99
CA THR A 559 -113.12 13.57 -64.23
C THR A 559 -112.44 12.70 -65.29
N GLU A 560 -111.32 13.19 -65.83
CA GLU A 560 -110.41 12.47 -66.70
C GLU A 560 -109.02 12.62 -66.13
N MET A 561 -108.35 11.51 -65.86
CA MET A 561 -107.01 11.47 -65.27
C MET A 561 -106.13 10.51 -66.07
N LYS A 562 -104.82 10.80 -66.11
CA LYS A 562 -103.87 9.82 -66.65
C LYS A 562 -103.68 8.67 -65.67
N ARG A 563 -103.36 7.50 -66.19
CA ARG A 563 -103.08 6.30 -65.39
C ARG A 563 -102.06 6.55 -64.27
N ASP A 564 -100.93 7.18 -64.57
CA ASP A 564 -99.91 7.48 -63.56
C ASP A 564 -100.39 8.49 -62.49
N GLU A 565 -101.22 9.47 -62.87
CA GLU A 565 -101.86 10.39 -61.91
C GLU A 565 -102.80 9.65 -60.96
N VAL A 566 -103.50 8.62 -61.45
CA VAL A 566 -104.34 7.77 -60.59
C VAL A 566 -103.48 6.89 -59.68
N VAL A 567 -102.33 6.39 -60.15
CA VAL A 567 -101.38 5.62 -59.33
C VAL A 567 -100.78 6.48 -58.22
N ASP A 568 -100.36 7.70 -58.53
CA ASP A 568 -99.88 8.65 -57.53
C ASP A 568 -101.00 8.98 -56.52
N GLN A 569 -102.25 9.19 -56.98
CA GLN A 569 -103.38 9.39 -56.06
C GLN A 569 -103.72 8.16 -55.20
N ILE A 570 -103.45 6.93 -55.66
CA ILE A 570 -103.56 5.73 -54.80
C ILE A 570 -102.47 5.73 -53.75
N LEU A 571 -101.23 6.04 -54.13
CA LEU A 571 -100.10 6.11 -53.19
C LEU A 571 -100.29 7.20 -52.14
N ASP A 572 -100.92 8.32 -52.52
CA ASP A 572 -101.28 9.41 -51.64
C ASP A 572 -102.59 9.16 -50.85
N GLY A 573 -103.29 8.04 -51.10
CA GLY A 573 -104.54 7.66 -50.43
C GLY A 573 -105.78 8.47 -50.84
N LEU A 574 -105.71 9.21 -51.95
CA LEU A 574 -106.76 10.08 -52.49
C LEU A 574 -107.68 9.39 -53.50
N PHE A 575 -107.30 8.20 -53.96
CA PHE A 575 -108.05 7.38 -54.90
C PHE A 575 -108.13 5.93 -54.42
N GLU A 576 -109.34 5.36 -54.41
CA GLU A 576 -109.60 4.00 -53.96
C GLU A 576 -110.47 3.26 -54.98
N VAL A 577 -110.07 2.03 -55.34
CA VAL A 577 -110.86 1.16 -56.22
C VAL A 577 -111.89 0.40 -55.39
N LEU A 578 -113.19 0.62 -55.66
CA LEU A 578 -114.28 -0.04 -54.96
C LEU A 578 -114.66 -1.33 -55.70
N GLY A 579 -114.27 -2.49 -55.17
CA GLY A 579 -114.48 -3.80 -55.80
C GLY A 579 -115.96 -4.15 -56.09
N ALA A 580 -116.19 -4.95 -57.14
CA ALA A 580 -117.52 -5.41 -57.56
C ALA A 580 -118.15 -6.38 -56.55
N GLY A 581 -119.27 -5.98 -55.93
CA GLY A 581 -120.05 -6.82 -55.01
C GLY A 581 -121.31 -6.12 -54.49
N VAL A 582 -122.30 -5.92 -55.35
CA VAL A 582 -123.69 -5.59 -54.94
C VAL A 582 -124.54 -6.84 -55.16
N GLU A 583 -124.76 -7.63 -54.11
CA GLU A 583 -125.76 -8.71 -54.04
C GLU A 583 -126.09 -8.96 -52.54
N MET A 584 -126.95 -8.10 -51.96
CA MET A 584 -127.34 -8.11 -50.53
C MET A 584 -128.80 -8.56 -50.29
N GLU A 585 -129.55 -9.03 -51.30
CA GLU A 585 -130.99 -9.33 -51.11
C GLU A 585 -131.47 -10.75 -51.51
N GLU A 586 -130.62 -11.65 -52.04
CA GLU A 586 -131.07 -12.99 -52.48
C GLU A 586 -130.66 -14.19 -51.59
N ARG A 587 -130.01 -13.98 -50.44
CA ARG A 587 -129.60 -15.10 -49.54
C ARG A 587 -130.39 -15.24 -48.23
N LEU A 588 -131.41 -14.40 -48.01
CA LEU A 588 -132.27 -14.49 -46.82
C LEU A 588 -133.44 -15.49 -46.92
N SER A 589 -133.51 -16.34 -47.95
CA SER A 589 -134.62 -17.30 -48.11
C SER A 589 -134.21 -18.76 -48.32
N ARG A 590 -132.99 -19.18 -47.95
CA ARG A 590 -132.67 -20.60 -47.73
C ARG A 590 -132.72 -20.96 -46.25
N ALA A 591 -133.91 -20.75 -45.72
CA ALA A 591 -134.42 -21.44 -44.56
C ALA A 591 -134.29 -22.96 -44.74
N LEU A 592 -133.70 -23.60 -43.73
CA LEU A 592 -134.12 -24.88 -43.16
C LEU A 592 -133.87 -26.17 -43.97
N GLY A 593 -132.68 -26.74 -43.78
CA GLY A 593 -132.44 -28.19 -43.81
C GLY A 593 -131.46 -28.57 -42.70
N ARG A 594 -131.85 -28.48 -41.43
CA ARG A 594 -132.20 -29.62 -40.57
C ARG A 594 -131.11 -30.71 -40.42
N ILE A 595 -130.63 -30.80 -39.17
CA ILE A 595 -130.35 -32.03 -38.38
C ILE A 595 -129.05 -32.77 -38.74
N GLY A 596 -128.15 -33.17 -37.84
CA GLY A 596 -128.07 -33.17 -36.37
C GLY A 596 -126.60 -33.45 -35.98
N ILE A 597 -126.14 -33.03 -34.79
CA ILE A 597 -125.92 -33.90 -33.60
C ILE A 597 -124.82 -34.97 -33.88
N ALA A 598 -123.74 -35.16 -33.11
CA ALA A 598 -123.24 -34.58 -31.87
C ALA A 598 -121.80 -35.10 -31.60
N LYS A 599 -121.09 -34.35 -30.75
CA LYS A 599 -120.20 -34.77 -29.64
C LYS A 599 -119.32 -36.02 -29.82
N ARG A 600 -118.02 -35.85 -29.57
CA ARG A 600 -117.49 -35.65 -28.20
C ARG A 600 -116.33 -34.67 -28.21
#